data_AF-A0AAX2I771-F1
#
_entry.id   AF-A0AAX2I771-F1
#
_cell.length_a   1.000
_cell.length_b   1.000
_cell.length_c   1.000
_cell.angle_alpha   90.00
_cell.angle_beta   90.00
_cell.angle_gamma   90.00
#
_symmetry.space_group_name_H-M   'P 1'
#
loop_
_entity.id
_entity.type
_entity.pdbx_description
1 polymer ?
#
loop_
_entity_poly.entity_id
_entity_poly.type
_entity_poly.pdbx_seq_one_letter_code
_entity_poly.pdbx_strand_id
1 'polypeptide(L)'
;MQNYIDILALNQDFQEFIFDKKLSRITENCSLLTDFSKIYKEELSKIPFRTNLLDSFNVNENAHSRLLISLLKYKPVLHHFLNFLTKKKLNFDISLIDKPILTVEKWRIDGLVQEEGKYAFIIENKIHNAVEQKEQIGRYIDICKQLGYKLNQIYILYLTRYAGNEPTIQTWGNYKESDFAGRYVKIAYKEDIIVWLEEYLQAISERETIVKSAVIQYIDYLKHVFNSREIFKEMDNKLQDFLVKKLQLTDDNNVKNIEYYYHKN
;
A
#
# COMPACT_ATOMS: atom_id res chain seq x y z
N MET A 1 54.34 43.97 -8.44
CA MET A 1 53.04 44.61 -8.13
C MET A 1 52.00 44.24 -9.17
N GLN A 2 52.29 44.35 -10.47
CA GLN A 2 51.39 43.94 -11.56
C GLN A 2 50.86 42.51 -11.44
N ASN A 3 51.75 41.50 -11.29
CA ASN A 3 51.33 40.10 -11.13
C ASN A 3 50.38 39.83 -9.95
N TYR A 4 50.42 40.64 -8.89
CA TYR A 4 49.52 40.47 -7.74
C TYR A 4 48.13 41.07 -8.03
N ILE A 5 48.08 42.18 -8.76
CA ILE A 5 46.84 42.78 -9.27
C ILE A 5 46.16 41.83 -10.26
N ASP A 6 46.94 41.21 -11.15
CA ASP A 6 46.42 40.27 -12.15
C ASP A 6 45.85 39.00 -11.49
N ILE A 7 46.48 38.47 -10.43
CA ILE A 7 45.97 37.32 -9.66
C ILE A 7 44.67 37.67 -8.92
N LEU A 8 44.57 38.88 -8.35
CA LEU A 8 43.35 39.32 -7.69
C LEU A 8 42.19 39.49 -8.67
N ALA A 9 42.44 40.05 -9.85
CA ALA A 9 41.45 40.16 -10.92
C ALA A 9 40.96 38.78 -11.39
N LEU A 10 41.88 37.84 -11.65
CA LEU A 10 41.54 36.45 -12.02
C LEU A 10 40.68 35.74 -10.97
N ASN A 11 40.98 35.94 -9.67
CA ASN A 11 40.15 35.38 -8.61
C ASN A 11 38.76 35.99 -8.58
N GLN A 12 38.64 37.31 -8.77
CA GLN A 12 37.34 37.98 -8.84
C GLN A 12 36.51 37.47 -10.02
N ASP A 13 37.10 37.39 -11.22
CA ASP A 13 36.45 36.86 -12.42
C ASP A 13 35.97 35.41 -12.22
N PHE A 14 36.78 34.59 -11.53
CA PHE A 14 36.40 33.21 -11.21
C PHE A 14 35.24 33.14 -10.22
N GLN A 15 35.20 34.00 -9.19
CA GLN A 15 34.07 34.05 -8.26
C GLN A 15 32.79 34.52 -8.94
N GLU A 16 32.87 35.55 -9.80
CA GLU A 16 31.75 36.03 -10.60
C GLU A 16 31.22 34.93 -11.54
N PHE A 17 32.12 34.22 -12.24
CA PHE A 17 31.75 33.08 -13.08
C PHE A 17 31.00 31.97 -12.30
N ILE A 18 31.49 31.59 -11.12
CA ILE A 18 30.83 30.60 -10.27
C ILE A 18 29.46 31.10 -9.78
N PHE A 19 29.36 32.37 -9.41
CA PHE A 19 28.12 32.99 -8.99
C PHE A 19 27.09 32.98 -10.13
N ASP A 20 27.46 33.42 -11.32
CA ASP A 20 26.60 33.45 -12.50
C ASP A 20 26.12 32.06 -12.90
N LYS A 21 27.00 31.05 -12.83
CA LYS A 21 26.63 29.65 -13.07
C LYS A 21 25.59 29.15 -12.06
N LYS A 22 25.76 29.48 -10.77
CA LYS A 22 24.78 29.13 -9.73
C LYS A 22 23.45 29.86 -9.96
N LEU A 23 23.50 31.14 -10.30
CA LEU A 23 22.33 31.96 -10.56
C LEU A 23 21.54 31.41 -11.76
N SER A 24 22.21 31.12 -12.89
CA SER A 24 21.60 30.49 -14.07
C SER A 24 20.85 29.21 -13.69
N ARG A 25 21.49 28.33 -12.92
CA ARG A 25 20.88 27.06 -12.49
C ARG A 25 19.64 27.27 -11.61
N ILE A 26 19.66 28.25 -10.71
CA ILE A 26 18.51 28.60 -9.89
C ILE A 26 17.37 29.13 -10.78
N THR A 27 17.68 30.04 -11.71
CA THR A 27 16.70 30.60 -12.65
C THR A 27 16.06 29.52 -13.51
N GLU A 28 16.86 28.58 -14.03
CA GLU A 28 16.38 27.42 -14.80
C GLU A 28 15.44 26.53 -13.97
N ASN A 29 15.83 26.21 -12.73
CA ASN A 29 14.98 25.42 -11.82
C ASN A 29 13.67 26.15 -11.47
N CYS A 30 13.72 27.47 -11.23
CA CYS A 30 12.53 28.28 -10.97
C CYS A 30 11.59 28.29 -12.18
N SER A 31 12.13 28.42 -13.40
CA SER A 31 11.35 28.33 -14.63
C SER A 31 10.70 26.96 -14.79
N LEU A 32 11.46 25.88 -14.59
CA LEU A 32 10.95 24.51 -14.61
C LEU A 32 9.77 24.32 -13.65
N LEU A 33 9.92 24.75 -12.39
CA LEU A 33 8.88 24.63 -11.37
C LEU A 33 7.65 25.48 -11.69
N THR A 34 7.85 26.67 -12.27
CA THR A 34 6.76 27.57 -12.67
C THR A 34 5.93 26.95 -13.79
N ASP A 35 6.59 26.45 -14.84
CA ASP A 35 5.96 25.79 -15.97
C ASP A 35 5.23 24.51 -15.53
N PHE A 36 5.88 23.68 -14.69
CA PHE A 36 5.29 22.48 -14.11
C PHE A 36 4.03 22.80 -13.30
N SER A 37 4.11 23.83 -12.42
CA SER A 37 2.98 24.25 -11.59
C SER A 37 1.80 24.75 -12.42
N LYS A 38 2.06 25.41 -13.54
CA LYS A 38 1.01 25.87 -14.47
C LYS A 38 0.26 24.68 -15.06
N ILE A 39 0.98 23.70 -15.64
CA ILE A 39 0.38 22.48 -16.20
C ILE A 39 -0.40 21.73 -15.12
N TYR A 40 0.19 21.56 -13.93
CA TYR A 40 -0.46 20.90 -12.82
C TYR A 40 -1.80 21.57 -12.46
N LYS A 41 -1.83 22.90 -12.32
CA LYS A 41 -3.06 23.64 -11.98
C LYS A 41 -4.11 23.54 -13.09
N GLU A 42 -3.70 23.65 -14.35
CA GLU A 42 -4.60 23.52 -15.51
C GLU A 42 -5.22 22.12 -15.57
N GLU A 43 -4.43 21.06 -15.40
CA GLU A 43 -4.94 19.70 -15.41
C GLU A 43 -5.77 19.36 -14.17
N LEU A 44 -5.33 19.80 -12.99
CA LEU A 44 -6.09 19.62 -11.74
C LEU A 44 -7.48 20.25 -11.83
N SER A 45 -7.62 21.40 -12.51
CA SER A 45 -8.91 22.08 -12.70
C SER A 45 -9.93 21.27 -13.53
N LYS A 46 -9.46 20.29 -14.30
CA LYS A 46 -10.32 19.40 -15.12
C LYS A 46 -10.84 18.22 -14.32
N ILE A 47 -10.25 17.94 -13.16
CA ILE A 47 -10.58 16.80 -12.32
C ILE A 47 -11.82 17.15 -11.47
N PRO A 48 -12.89 16.34 -11.52
CA PRO A 48 -14.04 16.52 -10.65
C PRO A 48 -13.67 16.62 -9.17
N PHE A 49 -14.42 17.43 -8.42
CA PHE A 49 -14.27 17.49 -6.98
C PHE A 49 -14.49 16.10 -6.37
N ARG A 50 -13.58 15.71 -5.48
CA ARG A 50 -13.60 14.41 -4.82
C ARG A 50 -13.21 14.56 -3.36
N THR A 51 -13.85 13.78 -2.51
CA THR A 51 -13.49 13.66 -1.10
C THR A 51 -13.49 12.20 -0.71
N ASN A 52 -12.42 11.77 -0.04
CA ASN A 52 -12.33 10.46 0.59
C ASN A 52 -11.97 10.71 2.05
N LEU A 53 -12.76 10.17 2.98
CA LEU A 53 -12.51 10.39 4.40
C LEU A 53 -11.16 9.80 4.83
N LEU A 54 -10.75 8.69 4.23
CA LEU A 54 -9.49 8.03 4.54
C LEU A 54 -8.26 8.85 4.11
N ASP A 55 -8.38 9.71 3.09
CA ASP A 55 -7.30 10.64 2.71
C ASP A 55 -7.02 11.67 3.82
N SER A 56 -8.02 11.95 4.67
CA SER A 56 -7.88 12.91 5.79
C SER A 56 -7.26 12.28 7.05
N PHE A 57 -7.08 10.96 7.08
CA PHE A 57 -6.54 10.25 8.25
C PHE A 57 -5.18 9.62 7.91
N ASN A 58 -4.25 9.64 8.88
CA ASN A 58 -3.01 8.88 8.75
C ASN A 58 -3.29 7.39 9.00
N VAL A 59 -3.75 6.68 7.96
CA VAL A 59 -4.12 5.26 8.04
C VAL A 59 -2.85 4.40 8.14
N ASN A 60 -2.43 4.14 9.37
CA ASN A 60 -1.35 3.22 9.68
C ASN A 60 -1.77 1.75 9.49
N GLU A 61 -0.84 0.81 9.67
CA GLU A 61 -1.05 -0.64 9.51
C GLU A 61 -2.24 -1.15 10.34
N ASN A 62 -2.31 -0.74 11.61
CA ASN A 62 -3.40 -1.11 12.51
C ASN A 62 -4.75 -0.55 12.04
N ALA A 63 -4.78 0.63 11.44
CA ALA A 63 -6.00 1.19 10.85
C ALA A 63 -6.49 0.36 9.65
N HIS A 64 -5.59 -0.17 8.82
CA HIS A 64 -5.96 -1.11 7.76
C HIS A 64 -6.56 -2.41 8.30
N SER A 65 -5.99 -2.96 9.38
CA SER A 65 -6.53 -4.15 10.04
C SER A 65 -7.91 -3.88 10.64
N ARG A 66 -8.11 -2.71 11.26
CA ARG A 66 -9.43 -2.25 11.76
C ARG A 66 -10.45 -2.11 10.64
N LEU A 67 -10.09 -1.49 9.52
CA LEU A 67 -10.97 -1.34 8.36
C LEU A 67 -11.37 -2.70 7.77
N LEU A 68 -10.39 -3.58 7.54
CA LEU A 68 -10.64 -4.91 6.99
C LEU A 68 -11.55 -5.72 7.92
N ILE A 69 -11.23 -5.83 9.21
CA ILE A 69 -12.06 -6.55 10.16
C ILE A 69 -13.46 -5.92 10.30
N SER A 70 -13.57 -4.59 10.25
CA SER A 70 -14.87 -3.92 10.28
C SER A 70 -15.75 -4.30 9.09
N LEU A 71 -15.17 -4.44 7.89
CA LEU A 71 -15.90 -4.93 6.72
C LEU A 71 -16.29 -6.41 6.90
N LEU A 72 -15.34 -7.25 7.34
CA LEU A 72 -15.56 -8.69 7.53
C LEU A 72 -16.59 -9.02 8.63
N LYS A 73 -16.95 -8.08 9.51
CA LYS A 73 -18.07 -8.27 10.46
C LYS A 73 -19.41 -8.45 9.75
N TYR A 74 -19.57 -7.92 8.54
CA TYR A 74 -20.76 -8.20 7.74
C TYR A 74 -20.61 -9.56 7.05
N LYS A 75 -21.41 -10.55 7.48
CA LYS A 75 -21.27 -11.96 7.09
C LYS A 75 -21.17 -12.19 5.57
N PRO A 76 -21.93 -11.50 4.69
CA PRO A 76 -21.74 -11.59 3.25
C PRO A 76 -20.35 -11.16 2.76
N VAL A 77 -19.73 -10.14 3.36
CA VAL A 77 -18.34 -9.74 3.02
C VAL A 77 -17.37 -10.84 3.41
N LEU A 78 -17.51 -11.40 4.62
CA LEU A 78 -16.64 -12.49 5.09
C LEU A 78 -16.73 -13.71 4.18
N HIS A 79 -17.95 -14.11 3.81
CA HIS A 79 -18.15 -15.21 2.86
C HIS A 79 -17.52 -14.90 1.51
N HIS A 80 -17.68 -13.68 0.99
CA HIS A 80 -17.04 -13.28 -0.27
C HIS A 80 -15.52 -13.32 -0.18
N PHE A 81 -14.94 -12.83 0.92
CA PHE A 81 -13.50 -12.86 1.16
C PHE A 81 -12.94 -14.28 1.24
N LEU A 82 -13.56 -15.15 2.03
CA LEU A 82 -13.09 -16.52 2.15
C LEU A 82 -13.25 -17.29 0.83
N ASN A 83 -14.32 -17.05 0.06
CA ASN A 83 -14.46 -17.57 -1.31
C ASN A 83 -13.36 -17.06 -2.25
N PHE A 84 -12.94 -15.80 -2.11
CA PHE A 84 -11.80 -15.29 -2.86
C PHE A 84 -10.50 -16.02 -2.46
N LEU A 85 -10.30 -16.28 -1.17
CA LEU A 85 -9.12 -17.00 -0.67
C LEU A 85 -9.10 -18.48 -1.08
N THR A 86 -10.25 -19.15 -1.23
CA THR A 86 -10.27 -20.53 -1.75
C THR A 86 -9.79 -20.59 -3.20
N LYS A 87 -10.09 -19.57 -4.03
CA LYS A 87 -9.46 -19.41 -5.36
C LYS A 87 -7.94 -19.21 -5.26
N LYS A 88 -7.43 -18.71 -4.14
CA LYS A 88 -6.00 -18.57 -3.80
C LYS A 88 -5.44 -19.77 -3.02
N LYS A 89 -6.04 -20.96 -3.18
CA LYS A 89 -5.62 -22.24 -2.59
C LYS A 89 -5.82 -22.37 -1.08
N LEU A 90 -6.66 -21.54 -0.46
CA LEU A 90 -7.16 -21.81 0.88
C LEU A 90 -8.06 -23.06 0.86
N ASN A 91 -7.74 -24.05 1.68
CA ASN A 91 -8.57 -25.23 1.89
C ASN A 91 -9.43 -25.03 3.15
N PHE A 92 -10.56 -24.36 3.00
CA PHE A 92 -11.50 -24.12 4.09
C PHE A 92 -12.94 -24.33 3.61
N ASP A 93 -13.72 -25.04 4.43
CA ASP A 93 -15.16 -25.17 4.22
C ASP A 93 -15.90 -23.97 4.82
N ILE A 94 -16.34 -23.06 3.95
CA ILE A 94 -17.04 -21.83 4.31
C ILE A 94 -18.39 -22.11 5.01
N SER A 95 -18.96 -23.31 4.82
CA SER A 95 -20.20 -23.70 5.51
C SER A 95 -20.03 -23.82 7.04
N LEU A 96 -18.80 -23.93 7.54
CA LEU A 96 -18.49 -23.96 8.97
C LEU A 96 -18.78 -22.65 9.70
N ILE A 97 -18.95 -21.54 8.98
CA ILE A 97 -19.17 -20.21 9.54
C ILE A 97 -20.62 -20.06 10.00
N ASP A 98 -20.82 -20.08 11.32
CA ASP A 98 -22.11 -19.78 11.93
C ASP A 98 -22.07 -18.39 12.56
N LYS A 99 -21.31 -18.25 13.65
CA LYS A 99 -21.24 -17.06 14.51
C LYS A 99 -19.78 -16.67 14.76
N PRO A 100 -19.07 -16.16 13.74
CA PRO A 100 -17.68 -15.78 13.88
C PRO A 100 -17.52 -14.62 14.87
N ILE A 101 -16.47 -14.68 15.67
CA ILE A 101 -15.98 -13.60 16.52
C ILE A 101 -14.77 -12.98 15.82
N LEU A 102 -14.86 -11.69 15.52
CA LEU A 102 -13.81 -10.93 14.87
C LEU A 102 -13.23 -9.90 15.83
N THR A 103 -11.91 -9.94 16.01
CA THR A 103 -11.18 -9.00 16.89
C THR A 103 -10.01 -8.37 16.16
N VAL A 104 -9.60 -7.18 16.61
CA VAL A 104 -8.48 -6.40 16.07
C VAL A 104 -7.54 -6.09 17.23
N GLU A 105 -6.24 -6.25 17.01
CA GLU A 105 -5.16 -5.93 17.97
C GLU A 105 -5.25 -6.68 19.32
N LYS A 106 -6.18 -7.63 19.45
CA LYS A 106 -6.34 -8.45 20.66
C LYS A 106 -5.19 -9.44 20.73
N TRP A 107 -4.55 -9.52 21.89
CA TRP A 107 -3.32 -10.31 22.09
C TRP A 107 -2.16 -9.91 21.15
N ARG A 108 -2.18 -8.68 20.63
CA ARG A 108 -1.26 -8.16 19.62
C ARG A 108 -1.34 -8.84 18.25
N ILE A 109 -2.44 -9.56 17.97
CA ILE A 109 -2.73 -10.09 16.64
C ILE A 109 -3.47 -9.00 15.87
N ASP A 110 -2.99 -8.64 14.67
CA ASP A 110 -3.60 -7.56 13.87
C ASP A 110 -5.07 -7.80 13.59
N GLY A 111 -5.44 -9.02 13.18
CA GLY A 111 -6.81 -9.46 13.07
C GLY A 111 -6.98 -10.94 13.42
N LEU A 112 -8.05 -11.26 14.14
CA LEU A 112 -8.42 -12.65 14.40
C LEU A 112 -9.89 -12.86 14.06
N VAL A 113 -10.18 -13.80 13.17
CA VAL A 113 -11.54 -14.26 12.83
C VAL A 113 -11.67 -15.70 13.28
N GLN A 114 -12.53 -15.98 14.24
CA GLN A 114 -12.57 -17.31 14.86
C GLN A 114 -13.98 -17.72 15.24
N GLU A 115 -14.19 -19.01 15.38
CA GLU A 115 -15.36 -19.56 16.06
C GLU A 115 -14.88 -20.67 17.00
N GLU A 116 -15.29 -20.61 18.26
CA GLU A 116 -14.74 -21.44 19.34
C GLU A 116 -14.83 -22.93 19.00
N GLY A 117 -13.70 -23.64 19.11
CA GLY A 117 -13.62 -25.06 18.81
C GLY A 117 -13.73 -25.44 17.33
N LYS A 118 -13.91 -24.49 16.40
CA LYS A 118 -14.04 -24.76 14.95
C LYS A 118 -12.80 -24.35 14.16
N TYR A 119 -12.51 -23.04 14.11
CA TYR A 119 -11.42 -22.47 13.33
C TYR A 119 -10.92 -21.16 13.92
N ALA A 120 -9.68 -20.78 13.59
CA ALA A 120 -9.10 -19.48 13.88
C ALA A 120 -8.25 -19.00 12.68
N PHE A 121 -8.64 -17.89 12.05
CA PHE A 121 -7.86 -17.19 11.04
C PHE A 121 -7.08 -16.06 11.69
N ILE A 122 -5.77 -16.21 11.75
CA ILE A 122 -4.82 -15.16 12.08
C ILE A 122 -4.62 -14.32 10.81
N ILE A 123 -4.89 -13.02 10.89
CA ILE A 123 -4.58 -12.04 9.85
C ILE A 123 -3.41 -11.22 10.35
N GLU A 124 -2.31 -11.25 9.62
CA GLU A 124 -1.14 -10.39 9.85
C GLU A 124 -1.02 -9.42 8.68
N ASN A 125 -0.98 -8.12 8.97
CA ASN A 125 -1.00 -7.07 7.96
C ASN A 125 0.38 -6.42 7.86
N LYS A 126 0.93 -6.32 6.65
CA LYS A 126 2.24 -5.72 6.34
C LYS A 126 2.14 -4.73 5.18
N ILE A 127 1.01 -4.02 5.05
CA ILE A 127 0.80 -3.07 3.94
C ILE A 127 1.84 -1.94 3.90
N HIS A 128 2.42 -1.55 5.05
CA HIS A 128 3.45 -0.51 5.13
C HIS A 128 4.87 -1.08 5.23
N ASN A 129 5.06 -2.37 4.90
CA ASN A 129 6.36 -3.06 4.98
C ASN A 129 7.04 -2.89 6.35
N ALA A 130 6.26 -2.92 7.44
CA ALA A 130 6.80 -2.84 8.78
C ALA A 130 7.83 -3.95 9.04
N VAL A 131 8.86 -3.63 9.81
CA VAL A 131 9.94 -4.57 10.15
C VAL A 131 9.33 -5.80 10.82
N GLU A 132 9.66 -6.98 10.30
CA GLU A 132 9.18 -8.23 10.85
C GLU A 132 9.75 -8.49 12.24
N GLN A 133 8.86 -8.80 13.17
CA GLN A 133 9.27 -9.21 14.51
C GLN A 133 9.62 -10.70 14.50
N LYS A 134 10.71 -11.04 15.20
CA LYS A 134 11.13 -12.43 15.36
C LYS A 134 9.99 -13.25 15.99
N GLU A 135 9.71 -14.42 15.43
CA GLU A 135 8.73 -15.40 15.91
C GLU A 135 7.29 -14.86 16.05
N GLN A 136 6.94 -13.80 15.31
CA GLN A 136 5.65 -13.13 15.41
C GLN A 136 4.47 -14.07 15.14
N ILE A 137 4.47 -14.75 13.98
CA ILE A 137 3.45 -15.73 13.63
C ILE A 137 3.46 -16.91 14.61
N GLY A 138 4.65 -17.36 15.03
CA GLY A 138 4.80 -18.43 16.02
C GLY A 138 4.07 -18.14 17.32
N ARG A 139 4.23 -16.92 17.86
CA ARG A 139 3.52 -16.47 19.08
C ARG A 139 2.01 -16.46 18.91
N TYR A 140 1.50 -16.05 17.76
CA TYR A 140 0.06 -16.04 17.50
C TYR A 140 -0.53 -17.45 17.42
N ILE A 141 0.19 -18.39 16.80
CA ILE A 141 -0.20 -19.80 16.78
C ILE A 141 -0.28 -20.35 18.22
N ASP A 142 0.70 -20.03 19.07
CA ASP A 142 0.70 -20.45 20.47
C ASP A 142 -0.47 -19.84 21.26
N ILE A 143 -0.83 -18.57 21.01
CA ILE A 143 -2.03 -17.95 21.58
C ILE A 143 -3.29 -18.72 21.15
N CYS A 144 -3.46 -19.04 19.87
CA CYS A 144 -4.61 -19.84 19.41
C CYS A 144 -4.64 -21.23 20.07
N LYS A 145 -3.49 -21.88 20.28
CA LYS A 145 -3.43 -23.15 21.01
C LYS A 145 -3.86 -23.01 22.47
N GLN A 146 -3.46 -21.91 23.14
CA GLN A 146 -3.91 -21.60 24.50
C GLN A 146 -5.42 -21.33 24.57
N LEU A 147 -6.02 -20.83 23.49
CA LEU A 147 -7.46 -20.67 23.34
C LEU A 147 -8.19 -21.99 22.99
N GLY A 148 -7.47 -23.12 22.92
CA GLY A 148 -8.06 -24.46 22.71
C GLY A 148 -8.09 -24.93 21.27
N TYR A 149 -7.54 -24.18 20.30
CA TYR A 149 -7.49 -24.60 18.91
C TYR A 149 -6.40 -25.64 18.65
N LYS A 150 -6.74 -26.70 17.92
CA LYS A 150 -5.75 -27.64 17.37
C LYS A 150 -5.01 -26.99 16.20
N LEU A 151 -3.78 -27.44 15.93
CA LEU A 151 -2.96 -26.87 14.86
C LEU A 151 -3.66 -26.90 13.50
N ASN A 152 -4.42 -27.96 13.20
CA ASN A 152 -5.18 -28.11 11.95
C ASN A 152 -6.43 -27.20 11.84
N GLN A 153 -6.80 -26.51 12.92
CA GLN A 153 -7.90 -25.54 12.96
C GLN A 153 -7.40 -24.10 12.81
N ILE A 154 -6.09 -23.89 12.78
CA ILE A 154 -5.46 -22.56 12.67
C ILE A 154 -5.12 -22.29 11.21
N TYR A 155 -5.51 -21.11 10.74
CA TYR A 155 -5.28 -20.59 9.40
C TYR A 155 -4.51 -19.28 9.51
N ILE A 156 -3.66 -19.00 8.54
CA ILE A 156 -2.77 -17.83 8.56
C ILE A 156 -2.96 -17.10 7.23
N LEU A 157 -3.39 -15.86 7.32
CA LEU A 157 -3.55 -14.92 6.21
C LEU A 157 -2.48 -13.84 6.37
N TYR A 158 -1.51 -13.82 5.47
CA TYR A 158 -0.40 -12.86 5.49
C TYR A 158 -0.61 -11.84 4.38
N LEU A 159 -0.91 -10.61 4.76
CA LEU A 159 -1.31 -9.54 3.84
C LEU A 159 -0.12 -8.61 3.61
N THR A 160 0.46 -8.61 2.42
CA THR A 160 1.64 -7.78 2.12
C THR A 160 1.29 -6.54 1.31
N ARG A 161 2.23 -5.60 1.21
CA ARG A 161 2.07 -4.44 0.32
C ARG A 161 1.99 -4.86 -1.15
N TYR A 162 2.97 -5.65 -1.60
CA TYR A 162 3.10 -6.17 -2.95
C TYR A 162 3.30 -7.69 -2.96
N ALA A 163 2.97 -8.35 -4.06
CA ALA A 163 3.12 -9.81 -4.20
C ALA A 163 4.57 -10.30 -3.98
N GLY A 164 5.56 -9.49 -4.35
CA GLY A 164 6.98 -9.79 -4.18
C GLY A 164 7.52 -9.60 -2.77
N ASN A 165 6.73 -9.06 -1.83
CA ASN A 165 7.11 -9.06 -0.42
C ASN A 165 6.91 -10.47 0.13
N GLU A 166 7.97 -11.06 0.69
CA GLU A 166 7.94 -12.39 1.28
C GLU A 166 8.14 -12.30 2.81
N PRO A 167 7.40 -13.10 3.59
CA PRO A 167 7.73 -13.25 5.00
C PRO A 167 9.11 -13.89 5.16
N THR A 168 9.88 -13.39 6.11
CA THR A 168 11.15 -14.03 6.47
C THR A 168 10.91 -15.25 7.35
N ILE A 169 11.76 -16.28 7.20
CA ILE A 169 11.63 -17.57 7.93
C ILE A 169 11.56 -17.37 9.45
N GLN A 170 12.24 -16.33 9.97
CA GLN A 170 12.25 -16.01 11.41
C GLN A 170 10.87 -15.70 12.01
N THR A 171 9.86 -15.32 11.21
CA THR A 171 8.52 -15.02 11.75
C THR A 171 7.81 -16.26 12.31
N TRP A 172 8.17 -17.44 11.82
CA TRP A 172 7.49 -18.70 12.14
C TRP A 172 7.90 -19.30 13.50
N GLY A 173 9.04 -18.90 14.07
CA GLY A 173 9.54 -19.45 15.33
C GLY A 173 9.76 -20.96 15.25
N ASN A 174 9.07 -21.72 16.12
CA ASN A 174 9.15 -23.19 16.15
C ASN A 174 8.29 -23.89 15.07
N TYR A 175 7.54 -23.12 14.29
CA TYR A 175 6.70 -23.61 13.20
C TYR A 175 7.37 -23.37 11.85
N LYS A 176 6.75 -23.89 10.79
CA LYS A 176 7.15 -23.61 9.40
C LYS A 176 5.91 -23.52 8.53
N GLU A 177 6.03 -22.79 7.41
CA GLU A 177 4.95 -22.63 6.44
C GLU A 177 4.33 -23.97 6.01
N SER A 178 5.15 -25.01 5.82
CA SER A 178 4.68 -26.35 5.41
C SER A 178 3.74 -27.00 6.43
N ASP A 179 3.80 -26.62 7.71
CA ASP A 179 2.88 -27.13 8.73
C ASP A 179 1.44 -26.63 8.49
N PHE A 180 1.28 -25.62 7.64
CA PHE A 180 0.05 -24.96 7.28
C PHE A 180 -0.27 -25.12 5.79
N ALA A 181 0.17 -26.20 5.15
CA ALA A 181 -0.21 -26.50 3.76
C ALA A 181 -1.73 -26.43 3.55
N GLY A 182 -2.18 -25.60 2.62
CA GLY A 182 -3.61 -25.32 2.36
C GLY A 182 -4.30 -24.44 3.42
N ARG A 183 -3.62 -24.02 4.48
CA ARG A 183 -4.15 -23.15 5.56
C ARG A 183 -3.37 -21.85 5.73
N TYR A 184 -2.21 -21.74 5.08
CA TYR A 184 -1.46 -20.50 4.90
C TYR A 184 -1.77 -19.92 3.53
N VAL A 185 -2.14 -18.63 3.49
CA VAL A 185 -2.31 -17.88 2.25
C VAL A 185 -1.64 -16.53 2.39
N LYS A 186 -0.77 -16.22 1.42
CA LYS A 186 -0.18 -14.91 1.22
C LYS A 186 -0.92 -14.17 0.12
N ILE A 187 -1.35 -12.95 0.38
CA ILE A 187 -1.98 -12.06 -0.60
C ILE A 187 -1.43 -10.65 -0.44
N ALA A 188 -1.46 -9.89 -1.53
CA ALA A 188 -0.97 -8.52 -1.57
C ALA A 188 -2.10 -7.49 -1.69
N TYR A 189 -1.92 -6.33 -1.09
CA TYR A 189 -2.89 -5.27 -1.17
C TYR A 189 -3.08 -4.75 -2.60
N LYS A 190 -1.97 -4.54 -3.32
CA LYS A 190 -1.99 -4.05 -4.69
C LYS A 190 -2.58 -5.06 -5.67
N GLU A 191 -2.10 -6.29 -5.66
CA GLU A 191 -2.46 -7.30 -6.67
C GLU A 191 -3.73 -8.11 -6.32
N ASP A 192 -4.07 -8.25 -5.04
CA ASP A 192 -5.15 -9.15 -4.59
C ASP A 192 -6.29 -8.43 -3.86
N ILE A 193 -6.02 -7.63 -2.83
CA ILE A 193 -7.09 -7.02 -1.99
C ILE A 193 -7.91 -6.01 -2.79
N ILE A 194 -7.27 -5.16 -3.60
CA ILE A 194 -8.01 -4.21 -4.46
C ILE A 194 -8.93 -4.98 -5.40
N VAL A 195 -8.42 -6.02 -6.07
CA VAL A 195 -9.19 -6.86 -6.99
C VAL A 195 -10.39 -7.49 -6.27
N TRP A 196 -10.17 -8.07 -5.08
CA TRP A 196 -11.26 -8.64 -4.28
C TRP A 196 -12.31 -7.60 -3.89
N LEU A 197 -11.90 -6.40 -3.47
CA LEU A 197 -12.83 -5.34 -3.10
C LEU A 197 -13.64 -4.87 -4.32
N GLU A 198 -13.03 -4.77 -5.49
CA GLU A 198 -13.71 -4.43 -6.74
C GLU A 198 -14.69 -5.52 -7.17
N GLU A 199 -14.31 -6.81 -7.08
CA GLU A 199 -15.23 -7.94 -7.29
C GLU A 199 -16.41 -7.87 -6.30
N TYR A 200 -16.13 -7.60 -5.02
CA TYR A 200 -17.16 -7.50 -3.99
C TYR A 200 -18.09 -6.32 -4.20
N LEU A 201 -17.56 -5.18 -4.68
CA LEU A 201 -18.36 -3.99 -5.01
C LEU A 201 -19.42 -4.28 -6.08
N GLN A 202 -19.17 -5.23 -6.99
CA GLN A 202 -20.17 -5.67 -7.98
C GLN A 202 -21.19 -6.65 -7.40
N ALA A 203 -20.80 -7.40 -6.37
CA ALA A 203 -21.66 -8.40 -5.72
C ALA A 203 -22.52 -7.84 -4.59
N ILE A 204 -22.19 -6.64 -4.09
CA ILE A 204 -22.89 -6.05 -2.95
C ILE A 204 -24.31 -5.63 -3.32
N SER A 205 -25.26 -5.93 -2.43
CA SER A 205 -26.65 -5.51 -2.59
C SER A 205 -26.77 -3.98 -2.57
N GLU A 206 -27.58 -3.41 -3.46
CA GLU A 206 -27.87 -1.97 -3.49
C GLU A 206 -28.51 -1.45 -2.20
N ARG A 207 -29.10 -2.34 -1.38
CA ARG A 207 -29.65 -1.97 -0.06
C ARG A 207 -28.56 -1.65 0.96
N GLU A 208 -27.36 -2.19 0.80
CA GLU A 208 -26.25 -2.06 1.76
C GLU A 208 -25.42 -0.80 1.47
N THR A 209 -26.10 0.35 1.36
CA THR A 209 -25.52 1.61 0.89
C THR A 209 -24.30 2.06 1.71
N ILE A 210 -24.34 1.85 3.03
CA ILE A 210 -23.23 2.22 3.94
C ILE A 210 -22.02 1.32 3.73
N VAL A 211 -22.22 0.01 3.61
CA VAL A 211 -21.12 -0.94 3.32
C VAL A 211 -20.56 -0.66 1.92
N LYS A 212 -21.42 -0.42 0.93
CA LYS A 212 -21.02 -0.07 -0.44
C LYS A 212 -20.15 1.19 -0.45
N SER A 213 -20.56 2.24 0.27
CA SER A 213 -19.77 3.47 0.42
C SER A 213 -18.41 3.22 1.09
N ALA A 214 -18.36 2.39 2.15
CA ALA A 214 -17.11 2.04 2.80
C ALA A 214 -16.15 1.28 1.86
N VAL A 215 -16.67 0.35 1.07
CA VAL A 215 -15.90 -0.39 0.05
C VAL A 215 -15.38 0.56 -1.03
N ILE A 216 -16.21 1.46 -1.56
CA ILE A 216 -15.81 2.47 -2.55
C ILE A 216 -14.67 3.34 -2.00
N GLN A 217 -14.82 3.87 -0.79
CA GLN A 217 -13.80 4.70 -0.17
C GLN A 217 -12.51 3.92 0.08
N TYR A 218 -12.60 2.66 0.48
CA TYR A 218 -11.40 1.86 0.72
C TYR A 218 -10.66 1.50 -0.57
N ILE A 219 -11.37 1.15 -1.65
CA ILE A 219 -10.77 0.94 -2.97
C ILE A 219 -10.06 2.21 -3.44
N ASP A 220 -10.75 3.35 -3.41
CA ASP A 220 -10.19 4.63 -3.86
C ASP A 220 -8.97 5.06 -3.01
N TYR A 221 -9.00 4.78 -1.69
CA TYR A 221 -7.86 5.02 -0.80
C TYR A 221 -6.68 4.10 -1.12
N LEU A 222 -6.90 2.80 -1.30
CA LEU A 222 -5.83 1.87 -1.67
C LEU A 222 -5.22 2.26 -3.03
N LYS A 223 -6.05 2.63 -4.02
CA LYS A 223 -5.56 3.19 -5.30
C LYS A 223 -4.74 4.46 -5.10
N HIS A 224 -5.01 5.26 -4.07
CA HIS A 224 -4.13 6.39 -3.70
C HIS A 224 -2.77 5.91 -3.22
N VAL A 225 -2.77 4.99 -2.25
CA VAL A 225 -1.57 4.45 -1.59
C VAL A 225 -0.62 3.81 -2.62
N PHE A 226 -1.18 3.25 -3.70
CA PHE A 226 -0.42 2.65 -4.79
C PHE A 226 -0.21 3.56 -6.01
N ASN A 227 -0.57 4.84 -5.91
CA ASN A 227 -0.51 5.82 -6.99
C ASN A 227 -1.14 5.33 -8.31
N SER A 228 -2.30 4.69 -8.20
CA SER A 228 -3.02 4.02 -9.29
C SER A 228 -4.45 4.52 -9.44
N ARG A 229 -4.71 5.78 -9.05
CA ARG A 229 -6.00 6.45 -9.24
C ARG A 229 -6.12 6.88 -10.71
N GLU A 230 -7.00 6.21 -11.45
CA GLU A 230 -7.17 6.42 -12.90
C GLU A 230 -7.52 7.88 -13.27
N ILE A 231 -8.21 8.58 -12.38
CA ILE A 231 -8.62 9.98 -12.57
C ILE A 231 -7.43 10.94 -12.73
N PHE A 232 -6.26 10.60 -12.20
CA PHE A 232 -5.04 11.42 -12.32
C PHE A 232 -4.17 11.02 -13.52
N LYS A 233 -4.47 9.90 -14.20
CA LYS A 233 -3.61 9.32 -15.24
C LYS A 233 -3.30 10.30 -16.38
N GLU A 234 -4.29 11.07 -16.84
CA GLU A 234 -4.07 12.05 -17.92
C GLU A 234 -3.16 13.19 -17.46
N MET A 235 -3.38 13.69 -16.24
CA MET A 235 -2.55 14.74 -15.63
C MET A 235 -1.11 14.23 -15.45
N ASP A 236 -0.94 13.03 -14.88
CA ASP A 236 0.36 12.41 -14.64
C ASP A 236 1.14 12.25 -15.95
N ASN A 237 0.48 11.74 -17.00
CA ASN A 237 1.10 11.61 -18.33
C ASN A 237 1.59 12.96 -18.87
N LYS A 238 0.78 14.03 -18.77
CA LYS A 238 1.18 15.36 -19.25
C LYS A 238 2.34 15.96 -18.46
N LEU A 239 2.35 15.77 -17.14
CA LEU A 239 3.44 16.22 -16.28
C LEU A 239 4.73 15.44 -16.58
N GLN A 240 4.64 14.13 -16.78
CA GLN A 240 5.78 13.31 -17.20
C GLN A 240 6.30 13.73 -18.58
N ASP A 241 5.42 13.90 -19.58
CA ASP A 241 5.80 14.36 -20.92
C ASP A 241 6.52 15.72 -20.88
N PHE A 242 6.03 16.64 -20.04
CA PHE A 242 6.67 17.92 -19.82
C PHE A 242 8.08 17.75 -19.23
N LEU A 243 8.24 16.94 -18.19
CA LEU A 243 9.53 16.68 -17.56
C LEU A 243 10.52 16.04 -18.53
N VAL A 244 10.09 15.01 -19.28
CA VAL A 244 10.92 14.33 -20.28
C VAL A 244 11.43 15.32 -21.33
N LYS A 245 10.56 16.18 -21.85
CA LYS A 245 10.94 17.20 -22.85
C LYS A 245 11.87 18.26 -22.27
N LYS A 246 11.53 18.82 -21.10
CA LYS A 246 12.26 19.95 -20.50
C LYS A 246 13.64 19.53 -19.96
N LEU A 247 13.75 18.31 -19.42
CA LEU A 247 14.99 17.74 -18.90
C LEU A 247 15.79 16.95 -19.94
N GLN A 248 15.29 16.84 -21.18
CA GLN A 248 15.92 16.10 -22.28
C GLN A 248 16.26 14.66 -21.88
N LEU A 249 15.32 13.97 -21.23
CA LEU A 249 15.52 12.58 -20.82
C LEU A 249 15.34 11.68 -22.06
N THR A 250 16.45 11.36 -22.74
CA THR A 250 16.46 10.63 -24.02
C THR A 250 16.55 9.10 -23.91
N ASP A 251 16.68 8.55 -22.69
CA ASP A 251 16.83 7.11 -22.45
C ASP A 251 15.64 6.55 -21.67
N ASP A 252 15.15 5.37 -22.07
CA ASP A 252 14.06 4.62 -21.39
C ASP A 252 14.37 4.33 -19.91
N ASN A 253 15.66 4.26 -19.54
CA ASN A 253 16.09 4.09 -18.14
C ASN A 253 15.86 5.34 -17.28
N ASN A 254 15.87 6.55 -17.87
CA ASN A 254 15.61 7.79 -17.15
C ASN A 254 14.11 8.00 -16.87
N VAL A 255 13.25 7.51 -17.76
CA VAL A 255 11.79 7.52 -17.58
C VAL A 255 11.36 6.57 -16.45
N LYS A 256 11.94 5.36 -16.38
CA LYS A 256 11.71 4.39 -15.29
C LYS A 256 12.14 4.90 -13.90
N ASN A 257 13.18 5.73 -13.83
CA ASN A 257 13.63 6.31 -12.57
C ASN A 257 12.61 7.27 -11.96
N ILE A 258 11.79 7.96 -12.77
CA ILE A 258 10.70 8.82 -12.27
C ILE A 258 9.65 7.95 -11.56
N GLU A 259 9.21 6.84 -12.15
CA GLU A 259 8.28 5.88 -11.50
C GLU A 259 8.85 5.31 -10.18
N TYR A 260 10.16 5.04 -10.13
CA TYR A 260 10.81 4.49 -8.93
C TYR A 260 10.83 5.47 -7.72
N TYR A 261 10.93 6.79 -7.95
CA TYR A 261 10.87 7.78 -6.87
C TYR A 261 9.47 7.92 -6.25
N TYR A 262 8.40 7.54 -6.95
CA TYR A 262 7.02 7.52 -6.43
C TYR A 262 6.75 6.33 -5.49
N HIS A 263 7.56 5.27 -5.52
CA HIS A 263 7.34 4.05 -4.75
C HIS A 263 8.14 3.97 -3.45
N LYS A 264 8.97 4.98 -3.15
CA LYS A 264 9.84 5.03 -1.96
C LYS A 264 9.47 6.08 -0.90
N ASN A 265 8.49 6.95 -1.18
CA ASN A 265 7.91 7.88 -0.21
C ASN A 265 6.48 7.48 0.13
#